data_AF-A0A7X7M7S8-F1
#
_entry.id   AF-A0A7X7M7S8-F1
#
_cell.length_a   1.000
_cell.length_b   1.000
_cell.length_c   1.000
_cell.angle_alpha   90.00
_cell.angle_beta   90.00
_cell.angle_gamma   90.00
#
_symmetry.space_group_name_H-M   'P 1'
#
loop_
_entity.id
_entity.type
_entity.pdbx_description
1 polymer ?
#
loop_
_entity_poly.entity_id
_entity_poly.type
_entity_poly.pdbx_seq_one_letter_code
_entity_poly.pdbx_strand_id
1 'polypeptide(L)'
;MLCLVFFLGGCARGQAQSTIVCHQGETSSYGQIIAQALPSYTVIAEQEGHSVFAYLQEGNEVEAFAVQAIPALEHGLAGHWYPHYLATVVIAVDRDITDARIDGWSDLTAADDIIGYADHNQYNPFLLSAIAYGLEGAGFTLKKATGLLGQLHSEGRLALQGFDAPIVICYDYQAAALLKGGRNIEIIIPSEGTLTYQRGLLSGTELLFSGDIASLLLAAGFRLPDGRCDAALYPARADYKQAALVANHVHLNTVAQDVNHLFRRQVLHTRLYSSANGREHQFFVLLYMILVVVWTASALHRAMQNDVRRAVLATGVILLGWITLRLIKYQLAEALVLNRYLWYGFYLFQLALPLVLLWLAWVIDKPDAGAKPATWLRLMSAINGLLMALVLTNDLHNWAFRLDLSNPNWSHEYGYGIVFFSVTAAWSIQLIIAVTILIIKSRQAPRKGGLVLPLLFSALLILYAIGYIMRVPLAWDSDYTMVVGLFALLFMEVCMRSGVLPVNTKYARLFNHSPLNMQIIDGAGRPALASATAAQVDGAALQSALKSYPQPLEQDENTLLFATGITGGYALWREDISSINQLHAQIGESVRKLKLANALLAEEERIKRDLDEETAHIQLMTQLEQEIAG
;
A
#
# COMPACT_ATOMS: atom_id res chain seq x y z
N MET A 1 -21.69 4.28 -1.26
CA MET A 1 -21.76 5.76 -1.32
C MET A 1 -20.44 6.28 -1.87
N LEU A 2 -20.32 6.32 -3.20
CA LEU A 2 -19.16 6.84 -3.94
C LEU A 2 -19.77 7.65 -5.09
N CYS A 3 -20.24 8.84 -4.75
CA CYS A 3 -20.72 9.88 -5.63
C CYS A 3 -20.30 11.20 -4.99
N LEU A 4 -19.86 12.15 -5.81
CA LEU A 4 -19.32 13.48 -5.49
C LEU A 4 -17.82 13.51 -5.15
N VAL A 5 -16.99 13.60 -6.19
CA VAL A 5 -16.19 14.81 -6.53
C VAL A 5 -15.81 14.70 -8.00
N PHE A 6 -16.64 15.18 -8.91
CA PHE A 6 -16.27 15.47 -10.31
C PHE A 6 -17.33 16.33 -10.98
N PHE A 7 -17.69 17.46 -10.39
CA PHE A 7 -18.39 18.53 -11.11
C PHE A 7 -18.12 19.84 -10.38
N LEU A 8 -17.29 20.69 -10.98
CA LEU A 8 -17.35 22.15 -10.99
C LEU A 8 -16.02 22.68 -11.53
N GLY A 9 -15.87 22.54 -12.84
CA GLY A 9 -14.90 23.27 -13.65
C GLY A 9 -15.61 23.79 -14.89
N GLY A 10 -16.72 24.50 -14.69
CA GLY A 10 -17.33 25.32 -15.74
C GLY A 10 -16.43 26.53 -15.99
N CYS A 11 -15.27 26.30 -16.61
CA CYS A 11 -14.46 27.39 -17.11
C CYS A 11 -15.15 27.92 -18.38
N ALA A 12 -15.60 29.16 -18.27
CA ALA A 12 -16.01 29.95 -19.42
C ALA A 12 -14.96 29.83 -20.53
N ARG A 13 -15.41 29.57 -21.76
CA ARG A 13 -14.61 29.74 -22.99
C ARG A 13 -14.17 31.20 -23.09
N GLY A 14 -13.09 31.56 -22.39
CA GLY A 14 -12.34 32.76 -22.69
C GLY A 14 -11.72 32.58 -24.07
N GLN A 15 -11.72 33.63 -24.89
CA GLN A 15 -11.02 33.70 -26.17
C GLN A 15 -9.51 33.43 -25.96
N ALA A 16 -9.13 32.15 -25.90
CA ALA A 16 -7.76 31.72 -26.05
C ALA A 16 -7.44 31.74 -27.56
N GLN A 17 -6.25 32.20 -27.91
CA GLN A 17 -5.72 32.06 -29.27
C GLN A 17 -5.87 30.59 -29.69
N SER A 18 -6.45 30.34 -30.85
CA SER A 18 -6.65 28.99 -31.34
C SER A 18 -5.29 28.35 -31.64
N THR A 19 -4.95 27.33 -30.86
CA THR A 19 -3.63 26.68 -30.85
C THR A 19 -3.71 25.28 -31.41
N ILE A 20 -2.68 24.88 -32.16
CA ILE A 20 -2.54 23.52 -32.68
C ILE A 20 -1.29 22.90 -32.10
N VAL A 21 -1.44 21.76 -31.43
CA VAL A 21 -0.34 20.97 -30.89
C VAL A 21 0.09 19.95 -31.92
N CYS A 22 1.31 20.10 -32.43
CA CYS A 22 1.89 19.18 -33.39
C CYS A 22 3.10 18.45 -32.78
N HIS A 23 3.33 17.24 -33.26
CA HIS A 23 4.49 16.47 -32.88
C HIS A 23 5.76 17.08 -33.49
N GLN A 24 6.70 17.51 -32.63
CA GLN A 24 8.02 17.98 -33.04
C GLN A 24 9.07 16.91 -32.75
N GLY A 25 9.49 16.20 -33.79
CA GLY A 25 10.70 15.37 -33.79
C GLY A 25 11.72 15.93 -34.79
N GLU A 26 13.01 15.59 -34.63
CA GLU A 26 14.10 16.07 -35.49
C GLU A 26 13.84 15.89 -37.00
N THR A 27 13.02 14.89 -37.35
CA THR A 27 12.70 14.51 -38.74
C THR A 27 11.28 14.87 -39.18
N SER A 28 10.48 15.55 -38.34
CA SER A 28 9.09 15.92 -38.68
C SER A 28 8.96 17.39 -39.07
N SER A 29 8.59 17.65 -40.32
CA SER A 29 8.26 19.00 -40.82
C SER A 29 6.76 19.35 -40.75
N TYR A 30 5.93 18.45 -40.21
CA TYR A 30 4.47 18.56 -40.25
C TYR A 30 3.94 19.85 -39.59
N GLY A 31 4.48 20.23 -38.43
CA GLY A 31 4.08 21.47 -37.75
C GLY A 31 4.28 22.74 -38.59
N GLN A 32 5.34 22.78 -39.42
CA GLN A 32 5.61 23.91 -40.32
C GLN A 32 4.57 23.99 -41.45
N ILE A 33 4.12 22.84 -41.95
CA ILE A 33 3.08 22.75 -42.99
C ILE A 33 1.74 23.22 -42.43
N ILE A 34 1.40 22.79 -41.21
CA ILE A 34 0.18 23.21 -40.54
C ILE A 34 0.20 24.72 -40.24
N ALA A 35 1.34 25.28 -39.84
CA ALA A 35 1.48 26.73 -39.66
C ALA A 35 1.23 27.52 -40.96
N GLN A 36 1.61 26.96 -42.12
CA GLN A 36 1.33 27.58 -43.43
C GLN A 36 -0.14 27.40 -43.85
N ALA A 37 -0.72 26.24 -43.59
CA ALA A 37 -2.09 25.91 -43.97
C ALA A 37 -3.16 26.51 -43.06
N LEU A 38 -2.80 26.89 -41.83
CA LEU A 38 -3.67 27.50 -40.83
C LEU A 38 -2.97 28.71 -40.19
N PRO A 39 -2.74 29.80 -40.93
CA PRO A 39 -1.98 30.96 -40.44
C PRO A 39 -2.68 31.72 -39.30
N SER A 40 -3.98 31.49 -39.09
CA SER A 40 -4.73 32.04 -37.96
C SER A 40 -4.52 31.28 -36.64
N TYR A 41 -3.82 30.13 -36.69
CA TYR A 41 -3.54 29.30 -35.52
C TYR A 41 -2.06 29.36 -35.15
N THR A 42 -1.77 29.33 -33.85
CA THR A 42 -0.39 29.20 -33.38
C THR A 42 -0.06 27.72 -33.21
N VAL A 43 0.96 27.24 -33.94
CA VAL A 43 1.45 25.86 -33.80
C VAL A 43 2.46 25.78 -32.65
N ILE A 44 2.20 24.89 -31.69
CA ILE A 44 3.08 24.60 -30.56
C ILE A 44 3.52 23.14 -30.58
N ALA A 45 4.67 22.86 -29.96
CA ALA A 45 5.17 21.51 -29.80
C ALA A 45 4.40 20.77 -28.70
N GLU A 46 4.19 19.47 -28.90
CA GLU A 46 3.74 18.55 -27.86
C GLU A 46 4.70 18.58 -26.66
N GLN A 47 4.16 18.61 -25.44
CA GLN A 47 4.93 18.53 -24.19
C GLN A 47 4.88 17.12 -23.63
N GLU A 48 6.02 16.64 -23.12
CA GLU A 48 6.10 15.33 -22.49
C GLU A 48 5.10 15.18 -21.33
N GLY A 49 4.35 14.08 -21.33
CA GLY A 49 3.42 13.72 -20.25
C GLY A 49 1.99 14.24 -20.42
N HIS A 50 1.70 15.06 -21.42
CA HIS A 50 0.33 15.42 -21.79
C HIS A 50 -0.24 14.42 -22.81
N SER A 51 -1.49 14.03 -22.63
CA SER A 51 -2.18 13.17 -23.62
C SER A 51 -2.88 14.01 -24.68
N VAL A 52 -3.04 13.45 -25.88
CA VAL A 52 -3.87 14.03 -26.97
C VAL A 52 -5.24 14.51 -26.46
N PHE A 53 -5.87 13.75 -25.56
CA PHE A 53 -7.15 14.11 -24.96
C PHE A 53 -7.08 15.27 -23.97
N ALA A 54 -5.97 15.43 -23.25
CA ALA A 54 -5.77 16.57 -22.35
C ALA A 54 -5.70 17.88 -23.16
N TYR A 55 -4.97 17.88 -24.27
CA TYR A 55 -4.89 19.03 -25.16
C TYR A 55 -6.25 19.43 -25.74
N LEU A 56 -7.06 18.46 -26.16
CA LEU A 56 -8.43 18.70 -26.62
C LEU A 56 -9.32 19.29 -25.52
N GLN A 57 -9.22 18.79 -24.28
CA GLN A 57 -9.98 19.32 -23.16
C GLN A 57 -9.60 20.77 -22.80
N GLU A 58 -8.33 21.13 -22.98
CA GLU A 58 -7.83 22.49 -22.83
C GLU A 58 -8.26 23.42 -23.98
N GLY A 59 -8.93 22.88 -25.01
CA GLY A 59 -9.44 23.62 -26.16
C GLY A 59 -8.41 23.78 -27.29
N ASN A 60 -7.31 23.02 -27.27
CA ASN A 60 -6.35 22.98 -28.36
C ASN A 60 -6.76 21.94 -29.40
N GLU A 61 -6.41 22.19 -30.66
CA GLU A 61 -6.47 21.18 -31.72
C GLU A 61 -5.16 20.40 -31.73
N VAL A 62 -5.17 19.12 -32.10
CA VAL A 62 -4.00 18.26 -31.86
C VAL A 62 -3.74 17.30 -33.00
N GLU A 63 -2.46 17.11 -33.32
CA GLU A 63 -2.02 16.04 -34.19
C GLU A 63 -2.17 14.69 -33.49
N ALA A 64 -2.90 13.76 -34.12
CA ALA A 64 -3.18 12.46 -33.53
C ALA A 64 -3.01 11.33 -34.54
N PHE A 65 -2.95 10.10 -34.04
CA PHE A 65 -3.14 8.90 -34.85
C PHE A 65 -4.63 8.59 -34.99
N ALA A 66 -5.04 7.96 -36.09
CA ALA A 66 -6.44 7.52 -36.30
C ALA A 66 -6.94 6.62 -35.16
N VAL A 67 -6.03 5.83 -34.57
CA VAL A 67 -6.29 4.96 -33.40
C VAL A 67 -6.74 5.75 -32.17
N GLN A 68 -6.34 7.01 -32.05
CA GLN A 68 -6.76 7.94 -31.00
C GLN A 68 -7.97 8.77 -31.45
N ALA A 69 -7.99 9.20 -32.71
CA ALA A 69 -9.03 10.06 -33.27
C ALA A 69 -10.39 9.37 -33.41
N ILE A 70 -10.44 8.14 -33.91
CA ILE A 70 -11.72 7.43 -34.14
C ILE A 70 -12.49 7.26 -32.82
N PRO A 71 -11.88 6.72 -31.74
CA PRO A 71 -12.57 6.66 -30.45
C PRO A 71 -12.96 8.04 -29.91
N ALA A 72 -12.16 9.09 -30.15
CA ALA A 72 -12.48 10.45 -29.70
C ALA A 72 -13.77 10.98 -30.34
N LEU A 73 -13.95 10.74 -31.64
CA LEU A 73 -15.16 11.11 -32.37
C LEU A 73 -16.37 10.31 -31.88
N GLU A 74 -16.23 8.99 -31.73
CA GLU A 74 -17.31 8.10 -31.28
C GLU A 74 -17.83 8.47 -29.89
N HIS A 75 -16.95 8.95 -29.00
CA HIS A 75 -17.30 9.37 -27.65
C HIS A 75 -17.62 10.87 -27.53
N GLY A 76 -17.65 11.61 -28.65
CA GLY A 76 -17.98 13.05 -28.68
C GLY A 76 -16.94 13.94 -28.00
N LEU A 77 -15.70 13.48 -27.86
CA LEU A 77 -14.58 14.25 -27.31
C LEU A 77 -13.98 15.23 -28.35
N ALA A 78 -14.19 14.95 -29.63
CA ALA A 78 -13.79 15.80 -30.75
C ALA A 78 -14.94 15.90 -31.77
N GLY A 79 -14.98 16.98 -32.56
CA GLY A 79 -16.00 17.22 -33.58
C GLY A 79 -15.59 16.78 -34.98
N HIS A 80 -14.30 16.85 -35.31
CA HIS A 80 -13.78 16.63 -36.66
C HIS A 80 -12.44 15.89 -36.65
N TRP A 81 -12.19 15.10 -37.70
CA TRP A 81 -10.94 14.40 -37.94
C TRP A 81 -10.49 14.58 -39.38
N TYR A 82 -9.26 15.07 -39.55
CA TYR A 82 -8.68 15.40 -40.85
C TYR A 82 -7.44 14.52 -41.08
N PRO A 83 -7.59 13.35 -41.74
CA PRO A 83 -6.46 12.48 -42.06
C PRO A 83 -5.58 13.12 -43.14
N HIS A 84 -4.30 13.33 -42.84
CA HIS A 84 -3.39 14.09 -43.70
C HIS A 84 -2.30 13.23 -44.32
N TYR A 85 -1.74 12.27 -43.58
CA TYR A 85 -0.64 11.45 -44.09
C TYR A 85 -0.61 10.05 -43.47
N LEU A 86 0.14 9.16 -44.09
CA LEU A 86 0.41 7.80 -43.64
C LEU A 86 1.77 7.75 -42.95
N ALA A 87 1.83 7.04 -41.83
CA ALA A 87 3.04 6.73 -41.10
C ALA A 87 3.19 5.20 -41.06
N THR A 88 4.02 4.66 -41.95
CA THR A 88 4.32 3.23 -42.02
C THR A 88 5.59 2.94 -41.25
N VAL A 89 5.60 1.91 -40.41
CA VAL A 89 6.83 1.54 -39.71
C VAL A 89 7.74 0.73 -40.64
N VAL A 90 8.99 1.16 -40.77
CA VAL A 90 9.95 0.62 -41.75
C VAL A 90 11.32 0.44 -41.10
N ILE A 91 12.22 -0.20 -41.84
CA ILE A 91 13.64 -0.25 -41.50
C ILE A 91 14.37 0.68 -42.48
N ALA A 92 15.02 1.71 -41.96
CA ALA A 92 15.87 2.61 -42.71
C ALA A 92 17.32 2.16 -42.58
N VAL A 93 18.02 1.95 -43.69
CA VAL A 93 19.42 1.51 -43.70
C VAL A 93 20.27 2.60 -44.36
N ASP A 94 21.28 3.08 -43.64
CA ASP A 94 22.25 4.02 -44.18
C ASP A 94 23.33 3.26 -44.97
N ARG A 95 23.24 3.37 -46.31
CA ARG A 95 24.13 2.69 -47.24
C ARG A 95 25.51 3.31 -47.37
N ASP A 96 25.73 4.48 -46.75
CA ASP A 96 27.09 5.02 -46.62
C ASP A 96 27.82 4.40 -45.42
N ILE A 97 27.09 3.77 -44.49
CA ILE A 97 27.62 3.23 -43.23
C ILE A 97 27.64 1.70 -43.23
N THR A 98 26.61 1.03 -43.77
CA THR A 98 26.52 -0.43 -43.78
C THR A 98 25.97 -1.02 -45.08
N ASP A 99 26.58 -2.14 -45.48
CA ASP A 99 26.16 -3.01 -46.59
C ASP A 99 25.29 -4.20 -46.11
N ALA A 100 24.84 -4.18 -44.85
CA ALA A 100 24.02 -5.25 -44.30
C ALA A 100 22.78 -5.51 -45.15
N ARG A 101 22.55 -6.78 -45.49
CA ARG A 101 21.37 -7.20 -46.23
C ARG A 101 20.22 -7.45 -45.26
N ILE A 102 19.24 -6.56 -45.29
CA ILE A 102 18.03 -6.62 -44.47
C ILE A 102 16.83 -6.72 -45.40
N ASP A 103 16.06 -7.81 -45.31
CA ASP A 103 14.81 -7.98 -46.05
C ASP A 103 13.59 -7.91 -45.09
N GLY A 104 13.81 -7.98 -43.78
CA GLY A 104 12.75 -8.07 -42.78
C GLY A 104 13.18 -7.84 -41.33
N TRP A 105 12.23 -8.00 -40.41
CA TRP A 105 12.46 -7.87 -38.98
C TRP A 105 13.44 -8.91 -38.44
N SER A 106 13.37 -10.17 -38.90
CA SER A 106 14.23 -11.24 -38.38
C SER A 106 15.71 -11.00 -38.65
N ASP A 107 16.03 -10.34 -39.77
CA ASP A 107 17.39 -10.13 -40.24
C ASP A 107 18.17 -9.14 -39.35
N LEU A 108 17.45 -8.32 -38.58
CA LEU A 108 18.05 -7.39 -37.61
C LEU A 108 18.95 -8.10 -36.59
N THR A 109 18.58 -9.31 -36.19
CA THR A 109 19.40 -10.11 -35.25
C THR A 109 20.67 -10.66 -35.91
N ALA A 110 20.64 -10.88 -37.22
CA ALA A 110 21.75 -11.44 -37.99
C ALA A 110 22.73 -10.37 -38.51
N ALA A 111 22.30 -9.12 -38.63
CA ALA A 111 23.22 -8.00 -38.83
C ALA A 111 24.18 -7.89 -37.63
N ASP A 112 25.36 -7.30 -37.80
CA ASP A 112 26.27 -6.98 -36.68
C ASP A 112 26.16 -5.49 -36.28
N ASP A 113 25.43 -4.69 -37.04
CA ASP A 113 25.32 -3.24 -36.84
C ASP A 113 24.51 -2.86 -35.61
N ILE A 114 24.74 -1.62 -35.16
CA ILE A 114 23.90 -0.95 -34.17
C ILE A 114 22.56 -0.60 -34.82
N ILE A 115 21.47 -0.90 -34.11
CA ILE A 115 20.11 -0.66 -34.54
C ILE A 115 19.49 0.43 -33.66
N GLY A 116 19.12 1.54 -34.29
CA GLY A 116 18.38 2.62 -33.70
C GLY A 116 16.91 2.28 -33.56
N TYR A 117 16.35 2.43 -32.36
CA TYR A 117 14.91 2.46 -32.14
C TYR A 117 14.50 3.93 -31.96
N ALA A 118 14.14 4.57 -33.08
CA ALA A 118 14.06 6.02 -33.16
C ALA A 118 12.61 6.51 -33.15
N ASP A 119 12.21 7.08 -32.01
CA ASP A 119 11.07 7.99 -31.89
C ASP A 119 11.31 8.96 -30.74
N HIS A 120 10.61 10.09 -30.75
CA HIS A 120 10.62 11.05 -29.64
C HIS A 120 10.24 10.37 -28.32
N ASN A 121 9.25 9.46 -28.36
CA ASN A 121 8.91 8.61 -27.23
C ASN A 121 9.76 7.33 -27.24
N GLN A 122 10.65 7.19 -26.25
CA GLN A 122 11.53 6.04 -26.05
C GLN A 122 10.80 4.67 -26.04
N TYR A 123 9.49 4.68 -25.74
CA TYR A 123 8.65 3.48 -25.66
C TYR A 123 7.49 3.52 -26.68
N ASN A 124 7.71 4.05 -27.89
CA ASN A 124 6.64 4.21 -28.88
C ASN A 124 5.84 2.89 -29.08
N PRO A 125 4.56 2.85 -28.70
CA PRO A 125 3.76 1.63 -28.77
C PRO A 125 3.50 1.18 -30.20
N PHE A 126 3.49 2.10 -31.15
CA PHE A 126 3.17 1.84 -32.55
C PHE A 126 4.34 1.21 -33.30
N LEU A 127 5.59 1.58 -32.98
CA LEU A 127 6.78 0.93 -33.54
C LEU A 127 6.85 -0.54 -33.08
N LEU A 128 6.74 -0.80 -31.77
CA LEU A 128 6.79 -2.17 -31.25
C LEU A 128 5.63 -3.03 -31.77
N SER A 129 4.43 -2.44 -31.88
CA SER A 129 3.26 -3.15 -32.42
C SER A 129 3.42 -3.52 -33.90
N ALA A 130 4.13 -2.71 -34.70
CA ALA A 130 4.39 -3.02 -36.09
C ALA A 130 5.37 -4.20 -36.26
N ILE A 131 6.43 -4.23 -35.45
CA ILE A 131 7.36 -5.36 -35.38
C ILE A 131 6.60 -6.64 -34.96
N ALA A 132 5.76 -6.53 -33.93
CA ALA A 132 4.97 -7.64 -33.43
C ALA A 132 3.98 -8.16 -34.49
N TYR A 133 3.30 -7.27 -35.20
CA TYR A 133 2.42 -7.63 -36.30
C TYR A 133 3.17 -8.34 -37.43
N GLY A 134 4.37 -7.89 -37.81
CA GLY A 134 5.18 -8.59 -38.81
C GLY A 134 5.59 -10.00 -38.37
N LEU A 135 6.00 -10.16 -37.11
CA LEU A 135 6.51 -11.45 -36.60
C LEU A 135 5.41 -12.46 -36.20
N GLU A 136 4.19 -11.98 -35.90
CA GLU A 136 3.10 -12.80 -35.33
C GLU A 136 1.76 -12.71 -36.10
N GLY A 137 1.60 -11.74 -37.01
CA GLY A 137 0.40 -11.52 -37.81
C GLY A 137 -0.70 -10.71 -37.10
N ALA A 138 -1.95 -10.78 -37.60
CA ALA A 138 -3.05 -9.92 -37.13
C ALA A 138 -3.49 -10.16 -35.67
N GLY A 139 -3.22 -11.34 -35.11
CA GLY A 139 -3.46 -11.68 -33.71
C GLY A 139 -2.24 -11.51 -32.81
N PHE A 140 -1.32 -10.62 -33.18
CA PHE A 140 -0.03 -10.48 -32.51
C PHE A 140 -0.15 -10.23 -31.00
N THR A 141 0.79 -10.84 -30.29
CA THR A 141 1.24 -10.46 -28.95
C THR A 141 2.55 -9.67 -29.08
N LEU A 142 3.07 -9.13 -27.98
CA LEU A 142 4.36 -8.40 -28.02
C LEU A 142 5.58 -9.32 -27.83
N LYS A 143 5.39 -10.63 -27.69
CA LYS A 143 6.41 -11.55 -27.18
C LYS A 143 7.60 -11.71 -28.12
N LYS A 144 7.38 -11.89 -29.43
CA LYS A 144 8.49 -12.03 -30.38
C LYS A 144 9.21 -10.70 -30.60
N ALA A 145 8.46 -9.60 -30.66
CA ALA A 145 9.03 -8.27 -30.83
C ALA A 145 9.93 -7.86 -29.65
N THR A 146 9.47 -8.07 -28.42
CA THR A 146 10.29 -7.80 -27.23
C THR A 146 11.45 -8.78 -27.08
N GLY A 147 11.27 -10.04 -27.48
CA GLY A 147 12.37 -11.01 -27.53
C GLY A 147 13.47 -10.57 -28.50
N LEU A 148 13.10 -10.11 -29.69
CA LEU A 148 14.03 -9.60 -30.70
C LEU A 148 14.79 -8.38 -30.21
N LEU A 149 14.08 -7.35 -29.73
CA LEU A 149 14.73 -6.14 -29.23
C LEU A 149 15.54 -6.41 -27.95
N GLY A 150 15.08 -7.31 -27.08
CA GLY A 150 15.80 -7.70 -25.87
C GLY A 150 17.11 -8.42 -26.18
N GLN A 151 17.13 -9.27 -27.21
CA GLN A 151 18.37 -9.86 -27.71
C GLN A 151 19.35 -8.77 -28.18
N LEU A 152 18.90 -7.86 -29.06
CA LEU A 152 19.73 -6.74 -29.54
C LEU A 152 20.25 -5.86 -28.40
N HIS A 153 19.43 -5.63 -27.37
CA HIS A 153 19.85 -4.87 -26.20
C HIS A 153 20.92 -5.63 -25.39
N SER A 154 20.73 -6.93 -25.15
CA SER A 154 21.70 -7.76 -24.42
C SER A 154 23.06 -7.87 -25.14
N GLU A 155 23.06 -7.76 -26.46
CA GLU A 155 24.26 -7.72 -27.31
C GLU A 155 24.90 -6.32 -27.38
N GLY A 156 24.30 -5.30 -26.76
CA GLY A 156 24.78 -3.92 -26.79
C GLY A 156 24.54 -3.20 -28.13
N ARG A 157 23.66 -3.74 -28.96
CA ARG A 157 23.41 -3.29 -30.34
C ARG A 157 22.13 -2.47 -30.50
N LEU A 158 21.31 -2.34 -29.45
CA LEU A 158 20.11 -1.51 -29.47
C LEU A 158 20.40 -0.09 -28.96
N ALA A 159 20.34 0.90 -29.84
CA ALA A 159 20.45 2.32 -29.50
C ALA A 159 19.05 2.95 -29.38
N LEU A 160 18.72 3.48 -28.19
CA LEU A 160 17.47 4.20 -27.98
C LEU A 160 17.62 5.65 -28.46
N GLN A 161 16.63 6.17 -29.19
CA GLN A 161 16.64 7.55 -29.73
C GLN A 161 17.82 7.86 -30.68
N GLY A 162 18.28 6.88 -31.45
CA GLY A 162 19.40 7.05 -32.39
C GLY A 162 18.95 7.06 -33.85
N PHE A 163 18.75 8.25 -34.44
CA PHE A 163 18.68 8.38 -35.91
C PHE A 163 20.06 8.26 -36.57
N ASP A 164 21.14 8.35 -35.79
CA ASP A 164 22.53 8.23 -36.26
C ASP A 164 23.02 6.77 -36.40
N ALA A 165 22.21 5.80 -36.01
CA ALA A 165 22.56 4.40 -36.15
C ALA A 165 22.60 3.98 -37.64
N PRO A 166 23.46 3.01 -38.02
CA PRO A 166 23.52 2.49 -39.39
C PRO A 166 22.18 1.92 -39.87
N ILE A 167 21.43 1.28 -38.97
CA ILE A 167 20.10 0.74 -39.22
C ILE A 167 19.14 1.38 -38.22
N VAL A 168 17.99 1.87 -38.67
CA VAL A 168 17.01 2.58 -37.83
C VAL A 168 15.60 2.03 -38.05
N ILE A 169 14.91 1.68 -36.96
CA ILE A 169 13.48 1.38 -36.94
C ILE A 169 12.75 2.71 -36.70
N CYS A 170 12.01 3.18 -37.69
CA CYS A 170 11.31 4.47 -37.66
C CYS A 170 10.08 4.47 -38.58
N TYR A 171 9.40 5.61 -38.69
CA TYR A 171 8.36 5.79 -39.70
C TYR A 171 8.94 6.15 -41.06
N ASP A 172 8.28 5.73 -42.14
CA ASP A 172 8.67 5.98 -43.53
C ASP A 172 8.85 7.48 -43.85
N TYR A 173 8.00 8.36 -43.32
CA TYR A 173 8.19 9.81 -43.48
C TYR A 173 9.46 10.35 -42.81
N GLN A 174 9.93 9.71 -41.73
CA GLN A 174 11.18 10.09 -41.05
C GLN A 174 12.38 9.65 -41.88
N ALA A 175 12.33 8.44 -42.43
CA ALA A 175 13.36 7.95 -43.36
C ALA A 175 13.43 8.79 -44.65
N ALA A 176 12.27 9.16 -45.20
CA ALA A 176 12.18 10.05 -46.36
C ALA A 176 12.76 11.45 -46.06
N ALA A 177 12.56 11.96 -44.83
CA ALA A 177 13.17 13.22 -44.40
C ALA A 177 14.70 13.14 -44.32
N LEU A 178 15.25 12.02 -43.84
CA LEU A 178 16.70 11.78 -43.83
C LEU A 178 17.28 11.72 -45.25
N LEU A 179 16.59 11.02 -46.16
CA LEU A 179 16.95 10.92 -47.58
C LEU A 179 16.95 12.31 -48.24
N LYS A 180 15.89 13.10 -48.00
CA LYS A 180 15.79 14.49 -48.46
C LYS A 180 16.84 15.41 -47.84
N GLY A 181 17.30 15.10 -46.63
CA GLY A 181 18.42 15.75 -45.94
C GLY A 181 19.80 15.41 -46.51
N GLY A 182 19.88 14.51 -47.49
CA GLY A 182 21.11 14.16 -48.21
C GLY A 182 21.81 12.90 -47.72
N ARG A 183 21.22 12.13 -46.79
CA ARG A 183 21.74 10.82 -46.40
C ARG A 183 21.34 9.74 -47.41
N ASN A 184 22.23 8.77 -47.63
CA ASN A 184 21.98 7.64 -48.52
C ASN A 184 21.15 6.55 -47.82
N ILE A 185 19.89 6.85 -47.55
CA ILE A 185 18.98 5.96 -46.84
C ILE A 185 18.22 5.07 -47.82
N GLU A 186 18.30 3.76 -47.62
CA GLU A 186 17.37 2.80 -48.22
C GLU A 186 16.20 2.55 -47.26
N ILE A 187 14.97 2.70 -47.76
CA ILE A 187 13.74 2.42 -47.01
C ILE A 187 13.29 0.99 -47.32
N ILE A 188 13.30 0.13 -46.31
CA ILE A 188 12.96 -1.28 -46.44
C ILE A 188 11.59 -1.53 -45.80
N ILE A 189 10.65 -2.03 -46.61
CA ILE A 189 9.35 -2.51 -46.13
C ILE A 189 9.52 -3.98 -45.72
N PRO A 190 9.38 -4.32 -44.42
CA PRO A 190 9.67 -5.67 -43.93
C PRO A 190 8.80 -6.73 -44.61
N SER A 191 9.46 -7.76 -45.15
CA SER A 191 8.79 -8.81 -45.93
C SER A 191 7.81 -9.66 -45.11
N GLU A 192 8.02 -9.79 -43.80
CA GLU A 192 7.10 -10.50 -42.89
C GLU A 192 5.82 -9.70 -42.62
N GLY A 193 5.84 -8.39 -42.88
CA GLY A 193 4.72 -7.48 -42.69
C GLY A 193 5.01 -6.34 -41.73
N THR A 194 4.24 -5.26 -41.86
CA THR A 194 4.32 -4.09 -40.96
C THR A 194 2.96 -3.40 -40.84
N LEU A 195 2.86 -2.39 -39.99
CA LEU A 195 1.67 -1.56 -39.82
C LEU A 195 1.84 -0.17 -40.42
N THR A 196 0.80 0.28 -41.10
CA THR A 196 0.60 1.67 -41.50
C THR A 196 -0.47 2.31 -40.65
N TYR A 197 -0.14 3.47 -40.09
CA TYR A 197 -1.06 4.30 -39.31
C TYR A 197 -1.44 5.55 -40.10
N GLN A 198 -2.70 5.99 -39.97
CA GLN A 198 -3.11 7.30 -40.45
C GLN A 198 -2.85 8.35 -39.38
N ARG A 199 -2.28 9.49 -39.78
CA ARG A 199 -2.03 10.66 -38.94
C ARG A 199 -2.68 11.90 -39.54
N GLY A 200 -3.01 12.85 -38.69
CA GLY A 200 -3.79 14.02 -39.08
C GLY A 200 -4.13 14.91 -37.90
N LEU A 201 -5.03 15.87 -38.14
CA LEU A 201 -5.52 16.77 -37.09
C LEU A 201 -6.86 16.29 -36.53
N LEU A 202 -6.92 16.20 -35.22
CA LEU A 202 -8.13 15.96 -34.45
C LEU A 202 -8.58 17.29 -33.85
N SER A 203 -9.85 17.65 -34.08
CA SER A 203 -10.33 18.98 -33.74
C SER A 203 -11.70 19.02 -33.09
N GLY A 204 -11.86 19.91 -32.10
CA GLY A 204 -13.16 20.24 -31.50
C GLY A 204 -13.98 21.21 -32.35
N THR A 205 -13.35 21.96 -33.26
CA THR A 205 -13.99 22.93 -34.15
C THR A 205 -13.79 22.58 -35.62
N GLU A 206 -14.52 23.23 -36.52
CA GLU A 206 -14.29 23.03 -37.96
C GLU A 206 -13.05 23.83 -38.40
N LEU A 207 -12.07 23.14 -39.00
CA LEU A 207 -10.84 23.76 -39.48
C LEU A 207 -10.98 24.16 -40.96
N LEU A 208 -10.68 25.43 -41.25
CA LEU A 208 -10.68 25.99 -42.61
C LEU A 208 -9.25 26.15 -43.09
N PHE A 209 -8.80 25.21 -43.90
CA PHE A 209 -7.44 25.20 -44.43
C PHE A 209 -7.26 26.18 -45.59
N SER A 210 -6.19 26.98 -45.54
CA SER A 210 -5.79 27.84 -46.65
C SER A 210 -4.90 27.08 -47.64
N GLY A 211 -5.38 26.93 -48.87
CA GLY A 211 -4.63 26.30 -49.96
C GLY A 211 -4.76 24.77 -50.03
N ASP A 212 -3.94 24.14 -50.89
CA ASP A 212 -3.92 22.69 -51.08
C ASP A 212 -2.91 22.01 -50.17
N ILE A 213 -3.39 21.51 -49.03
CA ILE A 213 -2.59 20.75 -48.06
C ILE A 213 -1.96 19.51 -48.68
N ALA A 214 -2.66 18.82 -49.60
CA ALA A 214 -2.12 17.60 -50.20
C ALA A 214 -0.84 17.90 -50.97
N SER A 215 -0.81 19.01 -51.71
CA SER A 215 0.40 19.48 -52.41
C SER A 215 1.52 19.90 -51.46
N LEU A 216 1.20 20.59 -50.35
CA LEU A 216 2.21 20.97 -49.34
C LEU A 216 2.82 19.73 -48.65
N LEU A 217 2.00 18.74 -48.29
CA LEU A 217 2.45 17.49 -47.70
C LEU A 217 3.34 16.68 -48.65
N LEU A 218 2.94 16.57 -49.92
CA LEU A 218 3.76 15.90 -50.94
C LEU A 218 5.11 16.61 -51.13
N ALA A 219 5.10 17.95 -51.26
CA ALA A 219 6.32 18.74 -51.40
C ALA A 219 7.25 18.62 -50.18
N ALA A 220 6.68 18.48 -48.98
CA ALA A 220 7.44 18.24 -47.77
C ALA A 220 7.99 16.81 -47.65
N GLY A 221 7.50 15.87 -48.48
CA GLY A 221 7.97 14.49 -48.52
C GLY A 221 7.08 13.52 -47.73
N PHE A 222 5.82 13.86 -47.43
CA PHE A 222 4.87 12.95 -46.79
C PHE A 222 4.12 12.09 -47.82
N ARG A 223 3.74 10.89 -47.40
CA ARG A 223 2.85 10.00 -48.15
C ARG A 223 1.40 10.23 -47.75
N LEU A 224 0.53 10.50 -48.73
CA LEU A 224 -0.88 10.82 -48.51
C LEU A 224 -1.72 9.56 -48.19
N PRO A 225 -2.93 9.72 -47.60
CA PRO A 225 -3.83 8.59 -47.27
C PRO A 225 -4.28 7.77 -48.49
N ASP A 226 -4.31 8.37 -49.68
CA ASP A 226 -4.61 7.69 -50.95
C ASP A 226 -3.40 6.92 -51.53
N GLY A 227 -2.25 7.03 -50.87
CA GLY A 227 -0.99 6.38 -51.21
C GLY A 227 -0.11 7.15 -52.19
N ARG A 228 -0.47 8.38 -52.59
CA ARG A 228 0.43 9.25 -53.37
C ARG A 228 1.64 9.69 -52.55
N CYS A 229 2.82 9.68 -53.15
CA CYS A 229 4.09 10.09 -52.55
C CYS A 229 5.09 10.48 -53.65
N ASP A 230 6.23 11.05 -53.25
CA ASP A 230 7.35 11.29 -54.15
C ASP A 230 8.09 9.97 -54.44
N ALA A 231 8.15 9.57 -55.71
CA ALA A 231 8.79 8.33 -56.13
C ALA A 231 10.33 8.36 -55.97
N ALA A 232 10.94 9.53 -55.78
CA ALA A 232 12.36 9.64 -55.48
C ALA A 232 12.68 9.38 -54.01
N LEU A 233 11.71 9.56 -53.10
CA LEU A 233 11.91 9.43 -51.66
C LEU A 233 11.40 8.10 -51.09
N TYR A 234 10.48 7.42 -51.79
CA TYR A 234 9.79 6.24 -51.27
C TYR A 234 9.94 5.02 -52.19
N PRO A 235 9.90 3.79 -51.63
CA PRO A 235 9.80 2.56 -52.41
C PRO A 235 8.57 2.52 -53.31
N ALA A 236 8.53 1.56 -54.24
CA ALA A 236 7.41 1.43 -55.15
C ALA A 236 6.13 1.11 -54.37
N ARG A 237 4.98 1.59 -54.87
CA ARG A 237 3.68 1.33 -54.25
C ARG A 237 3.39 -0.16 -54.05
N ALA A 238 3.99 -1.03 -54.87
CA ALA A 238 3.85 -2.48 -54.76
C ALA A 238 4.54 -3.07 -53.51
N ASP A 239 5.59 -2.42 -52.99
CA ASP A 239 6.34 -2.90 -51.83
C ASP A 239 5.55 -2.70 -50.53
N TYR A 240 4.73 -1.65 -50.49
CA TYR A 240 3.78 -1.39 -49.40
C TYR A 240 2.61 -2.39 -49.31
N LYS A 241 2.52 -3.40 -50.18
CA LYS A 241 1.48 -4.44 -50.06
C LYS A 241 1.57 -5.22 -48.73
N GLN A 242 2.78 -5.31 -48.16
CA GLN A 242 3.01 -5.96 -46.87
C GLN A 242 2.68 -5.05 -45.67
N ALA A 243 2.48 -3.76 -45.91
CA ALA A 243 2.11 -2.79 -44.88
C ALA A 243 0.59 -2.76 -44.71
N ALA A 244 0.10 -3.36 -43.63
CA ALA A 244 -1.32 -3.43 -43.35
C ALA A 244 -1.80 -2.15 -42.67
N LEU A 245 -2.93 -1.59 -43.15
CA LEU A 245 -3.65 -0.56 -42.42
C LEU A 245 -4.26 -1.18 -41.15
N VAL A 246 -4.17 -0.48 -40.03
CA VAL A 246 -4.76 -0.96 -38.77
C VAL A 246 -6.27 -1.16 -38.91
N ALA A 247 -6.72 -2.41 -38.94
CA ALA A 247 -8.14 -2.76 -38.99
C ALA A 247 -8.76 -2.86 -37.59
N ASN A 248 -8.06 -3.50 -36.64
CA ASN A 248 -8.57 -3.74 -35.29
C ASN A 248 -7.93 -2.77 -34.27
N HIS A 249 -8.51 -1.58 -34.17
CA HIS A 249 -8.09 -0.53 -33.24
C HIS A 249 -8.20 -0.95 -31.76
N VAL A 250 -9.16 -1.82 -31.42
CA VAL A 250 -9.36 -2.31 -30.05
C VAL A 250 -8.22 -3.23 -29.62
N HIS A 251 -7.83 -4.17 -30.49
CA HIS A 251 -6.69 -5.05 -30.22
C HIS A 251 -5.40 -4.26 -30.08
N LEU A 252 -5.12 -3.35 -31.02
CA LEU A 252 -3.94 -2.49 -30.97
C LEU A 252 -3.89 -1.66 -29.68
N ASN A 253 -5.01 -1.01 -29.29
CA ASN A 253 -5.06 -0.25 -28.04
C ASN A 253 -4.86 -1.13 -26.80
N THR A 254 -5.37 -2.35 -26.80
CA THR A 254 -5.19 -3.31 -25.69
C THR A 254 -3.72 -3.68 -25.56
N VAL A 255 -3.06 -4.01 -26.68
CA VAL A 255 -1.65 -4.39 -26.71
C VAL A 255 -0.74 -3.19 -26.42
N ALA A 256 -1.08 -1.99 -26.92
CA ALA A 256 -0.33 -0.75 -26.69
C ALA A 256 -0.20 -0.40 -25.20
N GLN A 257 -1.20 -0.75 -24.38
CA GLN A 257 -1.14 -0.56 -22.91
C GLN A 257 -0.01 -1.38 -22.26
N ASP A 258 0.36 -2.50 -22.87
CA ASP A 258 1.37 -3.41 -22.34
C ASP A 258 2.79 -3.08 -22.83
N VAL A 259 2.95 -2.29 -23.89
CA VAL A 259 4.25 -1.99 -24.50
C VAL A 259 5.25 -1.44 -23.48
N ASN A 260 4.88 -0.42 -22.71
CA ASN A 260 5.83 0.25 -21.82
C ASN A 260 6.47 -0.71 -20.80
N HIS A 261 5.65 -1.56 -20.15
CA HIS A 261 6.16 -2.47 -19.13
C HIS A 261 6.91 -3.66 -19.71
N LEU A 262 6.45 -4.21 -20.84
CA LEU A 262 7.15 -5.30 -21.51
C LEU A 262 8.47 -4.82 -22.10
N PHE A 263 8.51 -3.63 -22.68
CA PHE A 263 9.76 -3.04 -23.16
C PHE A 263 10.75 -2.85 -22.02
N ARG A 264 10.33 -2.22 -20.90
CA ARG A 264 11.22 -2.03 -19.74
C ARG A 264 11.76 -3.35 -19.17
N ARG A 265 10.91 -4.37 -18.99
CA ARG A 265 11.29 -5.64 -18.35
C ARG A 265 11.99 -6.62 -19.30
N GLN A 266 11.46 -6.80 -20.49
CA GLN A 266 11.90 -7.83 -21.44
C GLN A 266 12.99 -7.31 -22.38
N VAL A 267 12.98 -6.02 -22.73
CA VAL A 267 14.00 -5.41 -23.58
C VAL A 267 15.13 -4.82 -22.75
N LEU A 268 14.82 -3.90 -21.82
CA LEU A 268 15.85 -3.15 -21.07
C LEU A 268 16.28 -3.83 -19.76
N HIS A 269 15.62 -4.91 -19.35
CA HIS A 269 15.86 -5.59 -18.07
C HIS A 269 15.82 -4.67 -16.83
N THR A 270 14.98 -3.63 -16.88
CA THR A 270 14.76 -2.69 -15.78
C THR A 270 13.42 -2.96 -15.08
N ARG A 271 13.31 -2.66 -13.77
CA ARG A 271 12.07 -2.85 -12.98
C ARG A 271 11.52 -4.27 -13.03
N LEU A 272 12.40 -5.26 -12.89
CA LEU A 272 12.06 -6.69 -12.89
C LEU A 272 11.15 -7.09 -11.72
N TYR A 273 11.33 -6.44 -10.56
CA TYR A 273 10.72 -6.82 -9.28
C TYR A 273 9.68 -5.82 -8.76
N SER A 274 9.42 -4.73 -9.48
CA SER A 274 8.34 -3.79 -9.19
C SER A 274 7.30 -3.80 -10.30
N SER A 275 6.06 -3.51 -9.91
CA SER A 275 4.98 -3.14 -10.83
C SER A 275 5.43 -2.06 -11.81
N ALA A 276 5.27 -2.30 -13.10
CA ALA A 276 5.84 -1.49 -14.18
C ALA A 276 4.78 -0.72 -14.99
N ASN A 277 3.48 -1.00 -14.79
CA ASN A 277 2.37 -0.21 -15.34
C ASN A 277 1.33 0.19 -14.27
N GLY A 278 0.44 1.13 -14.62
CA GLY A 278 -0.62 1.61 -13.74
C GLY A 278 -1.64 0.54 -13.33
N ARG A 279 -1.89 -0.48 -14.15
CA ARG A 279 -2.84 -1.57 -13.86
C ARG A 279 -2.29 -2.55 -12.82
N GLU A 280 -1.03 -2.95 -12.98
CA GLU A 280 -0.28 -3.74 -12.00
C GLU A 280 -0.22 -3.00 -10.67
N HIS A 281 0.10 -1.69 -10.68
CA HIS A 281 0.05 -0.85 -9.49
C HIS A 281 -1.32 -0.96 -8.78
N GLN A 282 -2.42 -0.79 -9.51
CA GLN A 282 -3.77 -0.89 -8.93
C GLN A 282 -4.07 -2.30 -8.38
N PHE A 283 -3.73 -3.35 -9.12
CA PHE A 283 -4.00 -4.72 -8.73
C PHE A 283 -3.23 -5.15 -7.48
N PHE A 284 -1.92 -4.87 -7.43
CA PHE A 284 -1.10 -5.19 -6.25
C PHE A 284 -1.53 -4.37 -5.03
N VAL A 285 -1.88 -3.09 -5.21
CA VAL A 285 -2.43 -2.28 -4.13
C VAL A 285 -3.74 -2.85 -3.61
N LEU A 286 -4.64 -3.31 -4.49
CA LEU A 286 -5.90 -3.95 -4.09
C LEU A 286 -5.66 -5.21 -3.26
N LEU A 287 -4.81 -6.12 -3.73
CA LEU A 287 -4.44 -7.33 -3.00
C LEU A 287 -3.84 -7.01 -1.63
N TYR A 288 -2.95 -6.02 -1.58
CA TYR A 288 -2.33 -5.55 -0.35
C TYR A 288 -3.37 -4.97 0.63
N MET A 289 -4.33 -4.16 0.15
CA MET A 289 -5.40 -3.62 0.98
C MET A 289 -6.28 -4.73 1.57
N ILE A 290 -6.65 -5.74 0.76
CA ILE A 290 -7.41 -6.91 1.23
C ILE A 290 -6.63 -7.63 2.34
N LEU A 291 -5.33 -7.87 2.13
CA LEU A 291 -4.46 -8.50 3.12
C LEU A 291 -4.44 -7.71 4.43
N VAL A 292 -4.22 -6.39 4.37
CA VAL A 292 -4.19 -5.52 5.56
C VAL A 292 -5.53 -5.53 6.30
N VAL A 293 -6.66 -5.46 5.58
CA VAL A 293 -8.01 -5.49 6.19
C VAL A 293 -8.27 -6.81 6.88
N VAL A 294 -8.02 -7.93 6.19
CA VAL A 294 -8.20 -9.28 6.76
C VAL A 294 -7.30 -9.49 7.97
N TRP A 295 -6.03 -9.08 7.88
CA TRP A 295 -5.10 -9.15 9.00
C TRP A 295 -5.57 -8.29 10.18
N THR A 296 -5.99 -7.05 9.93
CA THR A 296 -6.43 -6.12 10.97
C THR A 296 -7.67 -6.67 11.68
N ALA A 297 -8.67 -7.18 10.93
CA ALA A 297 -9.86 -7.80 11.51
C ALA A 297 -9.51 -9.04 12.36
N SER A 298 -8.64 -9.92 11.84
CA SER A 298 -8.17 -11.12 12.56
C SER A 298 -7.38 -10.76 13.83
N ALA A 299 -6.53 -9.73 13.77
CA ALA A 299 -5.77 -9.24 14.91
C ALA A 299 -6.68 -8.58 15.96
N LEU A 300 -7.66 -7.77 15.54
CA LEU A 300 -8.65 -7.15 16.44
C LEU A 300 -9.51 -8.18 17.16
N HIS A 301 -9.90 -9.27 16.48
CA HIS A 301 -10.65 -10.35 17.12
C HIS A 301 -9.83 -11.07 18.20
N ARG A 302 -8.51 -11.21 18.01
CA ARG A 302 -7.61 -11.87 18.97
C ARG A 302 -7.14 -10.94 20.09
N ALA A 303 -7.14 -9.62 19.88
CA ALA A 303 -6.67 -8.65 20.87
C ALA A 303 -7.74 -8.40 21.95
N MET A 304 -7.39 -8.72 23.21
CA MET A 304 -8.29 -8.58 24.36
C MET A 304 -8.15 -7.20 25.02
N GLN A 305 -6.92 -6.69 25.15
CA GLN A 305 -6.65 -5.37 25.73
C GLN A 305 -7.04 -4.25 24.75
N ASN A 306 -7.74 -3.24 25.24
CA ASN A 306 -8.19 -2.09 24.44
C ASN A 306 -7.02 -1.34 23.78
N ASP A 307 -5.88 -1.24 24.45
CA ASP A 307 -4.72 -0.53 23.89
C ASP A 307 -4.01 -1.33 22.79
N VAL A 308 -3.95 -2.66 22.90
CA VAL A 308 -3.50 -3.54 21.81
C VAL A 308 -4.44 -3.42 20.61
N ARG A 309 -5.76 -3.39 20.84
CA ARG A 309 -6.76 -3.18 19.77
C ARG A 309 -6.56 -1.83 19.08
N ARG A 310 -6.37 -0.75 19.84
CA ARG A 310 -6.09 0.59 19.31
C ARG A 310 -4.80 0.62 18.51
N ALA A 311 -3.73 -0.05 18.96
CA ALA A 311 -2.47 -0.13 18.22
C ALA A 311 -2.62 -0.89 16.91
N VAL A 312 -3.28 -2.05 16.93
CA VAL A 312 -3.59 -2.83 15.72
C VAL A 312 -4.41 -2.00 14.73
N LEU A 313 -5.43 -1.28 15.20
CA LEU A 313 -6.24 -0.41 14.37
C LEU A 313 -5.42 0.75 13.79
N ALA A 314 -4.59 1.40 14.61
CA ALA A 314 -3.71 2.47 14.16
C ALA A 314 -2.71 1.96 13.10
N THR A 315 -2.10 0.79 13.31
CA THR A 315 -1.22 0.16 12.31
C THR A 315 -1.97 -0.11 11.01
N GLY A 316 -3.19 -0.69 11.07
CA GLY A 316 -4.02 -0.93 9.89
C GLY A 316 -4.34 0.36 9.12
N VAL A 317 -4.75 1.41 9.84
CA VAL A 317 -5.04 2.74 9.25
C VAL A 317 -3.79 3.36 8.61
N ILE A 318 -2.64 3.27 9.27
CA ILE A 318 -1.36 3.78 8.74
C ILE A 318 -0.98 3.04 7.45
N LEU A 319 -1.08 1.71 7.42
CA LEU A 319 -0.74 0.92 6.24
C LEU A 319 -1.70 1.16 5.08
N LEU A 320 -3.01 1.25 5.35
CA LEU A 320 -4.03 1.58 4.34
C LEU A 320 -3.87 3.02 3.82
N GLY A 321 -3.58 3.98 4.71
CA GLY A 321 -3.29 5.36 4.33
C GLY A 321 -2.05 5.47 3.45
N TRP A 322 -0.98 4.77 3.82
CA TRP A 322 0.28 4.79 3.07
C TRP A 322 0.11 4.20 1.66
N ILE A 323 -0.54 3.05 1.55
CA ILE A 323 -0.75 2.42 0.24
C ILE A 323 -1.73 3.22 -0.63
N THR A 324 -2.72 3.89 -0.03
CA THR A 324 -3.64 4.78 -0.75
C THR A 324 -2.91 6.03 -1.28
N LEU A 325 -2.09 6.66 -0.46
CA LEU A 325 -1.27 7.80 -0.88
C LEU A 325 -0.29 7.41 -2.00
N ARG A 326 0.31 6.22 -1.89
CA ARG A 326 1.13 5.62 -2.96
C ARG A 326 0.32 5.39 -4.24
N LEU A 327 -0.90 4.86 -4.14
CA LEU A 327 -1.79 4.68 -5.29
C LEU A 327 -2.05 6.01 -6.00
N ILE A 328 -2.40 7.07 -5.25
CA ILE A 328 -2.66 8.39 -5.82
C ILE A 328 -1.41 8.93 -6.52
N LYS A 329 -0.23 8.83 -5.88
CA LYS A 329 1.05 9.30 -6.47
C LYS A 329 1.31 8.71 -7.85
N TYR A 330 1.13 7.40 -8.02
CA TYR A 330 1.43 6.71 -9.29
C TYR A 330 0.38 6.90 -10.38
N GLN A 331 -0.72 7.59 -10.09
CA GLN A 331 -1.75 7.97 -11.09
C GLN A 331 -1.54 9.39 -11.63
N LEU A 332 -0.64 10.16 -11.01
CA LEU A 332 -0.33 11.53 -11.40
C LEU A 332 0.94 11.57 -12.27
N ALA A 333 0.99 12.50 -13.22
CA ALA A 333 2.21 12.77 -13.99
C ALA A 333 3.38 13.16 -13.06
N GLU A 334 4.59 12.70 -13.39
CA GLU A 334 5.79 12.95 -12.56
C GLU A 334 6.12 14.45 -12.46
N ALA A 335 5.82 15.23 -13.50
CA ALA A 335 6.07 16.68 -13.55
C ALA A 335 5.21 17.50 -12.56
N LEU A 336 4.10 16.95 -12.07
CA LEU A 336 3.20 17.68 -11.17
C LEU A 336 3.86 17.90 -9.80
N VAL A 337 3.83 19.15 -9.33
CA VAL A 337 4.28 19.51 -7.97
C VAL A 337 3.60 18.63 -6.90
N LEU A 338 2.31 18.33 -7.09
CA LEU A 338 1.56 17.43 -6.22
C LEU A 338 2.19 16.03 -6.12
N ASN A 339 2.77 15.50 -7.21
CA ASN A 339 3.45 14.19 -7.19
C ASN A 339 4.63 14.19 -6.20
N ARG A 340 5.42 15.27 -6.20
CA ARG A 340 6.54 15.47 -5.28
C ARG A 340 6.08 15.59 -3.82
N TYR A 341 5.02 16.34 -3.53
CA TYR A 341 4.46 16.42 -2.18
C TYR A 341 3.85 15.11 -1.70
N LEU A 342 3.24 14.31 -2.60
CA LEU A 342 2.80 12.96 -2.26
C LEU A 342 4.00 12.06 -1.93
N TRP A 343 5.13 12.20 -2.63
CA TRP A 343 6.36 11.49 -2.26
C TRP A 343 6.84 11.87 -0.85
N TYR A 344 6.86 13.16 -0.51
CA TYR A 344 7.18 13.64 0.84
C TYR A 344 6.21 13.08 1.90
N GLY A 345 4.93 12.90 1.53
CA GLY A 345 3.90 12.27 2.36
C GLY A 345 4.23 10.85 2.83
N PHE A 346 5.12 10.12 2.14
CA PHE A 346 5.49 8.75 2.53
C PHE A 346 6.14 8.71 3.92
N TYR A 347 6.90 9.77 4.24
CA TYR A 347 7.64 9.87 5.51
C TYR A 347 6.73 10.03 6.73
N LEU A 348 5.47 10.49 6.53
CA LEU A 348 4.46 10.52 7.60
C LEU A 348 4.21 9.12 8.14
N PHE A 349 3.93 8.19 7.23
CA PHE A 349 3.59 6.81 7.57
C PHE A 349 4.81 6.04 8.06
N GLN A 350 5.97 6.30 7.46
CA GLN A 350 7.25 5.72 7.87
C GLN A 350 7.65 6.11 9.31
N LEU A 351 7.38 7.35 9.73
CA LEU A 351 7.61 7.80 11.11
C LEU A 351 6.49 7.35 12.06
N ALA A 352 5.25 7.23 11.58
CA ALA A 352 4.10 6.85 12.40
C ALA A 352 4.11 5.36 12.81
N LEU A 353 4.51 4.44 11.92
CA LEU A 353 4.54 3.00 12.20
C LEU A 353 5.38 2.63 13.45
N PRO A 354 6.68 2.96 13.52
CA PRO A 354 7.49 2.62 14.68
C PRO A 354 7.05 3.37 15.93
N LEU A 355 6.46 4.57 15.81
CA LEU A 355 5.90 5.31 16.94
C LEU A 355 4.70 4.57 17.56
N VAL A 356 3.80 4.02 16.73
CA VAL A 356 2.68 3.17 17.21
C VAL A 356 3.20 1.91 17.87
N LEU A 357 4.21 1.26 17.28
CA LEU A 357 4.83 0.08 17.87
C LEU A 357 5.49 0.38 19.22
N LEU A 358 6.19 1.52 19.31
CA LEU A 358 6.84 1.99 20.53
C LEU A 358 5.82 2.33 21.62
N TRP A 359 4.70 2.95 21.25
CA TRP A 359 3.57 3.18 22.15
C TRP A 359 2.96 1.85 22.64
N LEU A 360 2.74 0.89 21.75
CA LEU A 360 2.24 -0.44 22.10
C LEU A 360 3.17 -1.15 23.08
N ALA A 361 4.47 -1.18 22.78
CA ALA A 361 5.49 -1.79 23.65
C ALA A 361 5.50 -1.17 25.05
N TRP A 362 5.23 0.13 25.15
CA TRP A 362 5.11 0.82 26.44
C TRP A 362 3.86 0.43 27.23
N VAL A 363 2.68 0.38 26.59
CA VAL A 363 1.38 0.23 27.25
C VAL A 363 1.03 -1.22 27.60
N ILE A 364 1.62 -2.21 26.93
CA ILE A 364 1.31 -3.65 27.08
C ILE A 364 1.22 -4.19 28.53
N ASP A 365 1.96 -3.62 29.50
CA ASP A 365 1.96 -4.06 30.91
C ASP A 365 1.16 -3.13 31.84
N LYS A 366 0.45 -2.15 31.29
CA LYS A 366 -0.29 -1.14 32.06
C LYS A 366 -1.79 -1.41 31.92
N PRO A 367 -2.42 -2.09 32.89
CA PRO A 367 -3.84 -2.44 32.83
C PRO A 367 -4.77 -1.22 33.01
N ASP A 368 -4.27 -0.08 33.47
CA ASP A 368 -5.09 1.09 33.79
C ASP A 368 -5.53 1.86 32.55
N ALA A 369 -6.82 1.74 32.25
CA ALA A 369 -7.55 2.56 31.29
C ALA A 369 -7.59 4.03 31.75
N GLY A 370 -6.53 4.79 31.47
CA GLY A 370 -6.45 6.21 31.82
C GLY A 370 -5.05 6.81 31.89
N ALA A 371 -3.99 6.00 31.78
CA ALA A 371 -2.62 6.53 31.81
C ALA A 371 -2.38 7.48 30.62
N LYS A 372 -2.15 8.77 30.93
CA LYS A 372 -1.72 9.76 29.94
C LYS A 372 -0.48 9.23 29.19
N PRO A 373 -0.38 9.44 27.86
CA PRO A 373 0.80 9.01 27.13
C PRO A 373 2.04 9.64 27.78
N ALA A 374 3.08 8.81 27.98
CA ALA A 374 4.27 9.23 28.68
C ALA A 374 4.86 10.49 28.03
N THR A 375 5.40 11.40 28.85
CA THR A 375 5.99 12.66 28.39
C THR A 375 7.05 12.44 27.30
N TRP A 376 7.82 11.36 27.38
CA TRP A 376 8.80 10.99 26.38
C TRP A 376 8.17 10.57 25.02
N LEU A 377 7.01 9.91 25.00
CA LEU A 377 6.30 9.57 23.75
C LEU A 377 5.78 10.83 23.06
N ARG A 378 5.32 11.82 23.83
CA ARG A 378 4.93 13.14 23.29
C ARG A 378 6.11 13.87 22.69
N LEU A 379 7.27 13.83 23.36
CA LEU A 379 8.51 14.39 22.82
C LEU A 379 8.92 13.72 21.50
N MET A 380 8.89 12.38 21.43
CA MET A 380 9.17 11.65 20.19
C MET A 380 8.17 12.00 19.07
N SER A 381 6.90 12.15 19.42
CA SER A 381 5.86 12.59 18.47
C SER A 381 6.14 14.01 17.95
N ALA A 382 6.57 14.93 18.83
CA ALA A 382 6.94 16.28 18.45
C ALA A 382 8.18 16.32 17.54
N ILE A 383 9.19 15.49 17.83
CA ILE A 383 10.38 15.33 16.98
C ILE A 383 9.99 14.79 15.60
N ASN A 384 9.15 13.75 15.54
CA ASN A 384 8.63 13.23 14.27
C ASN A 384 7.85 14.30 13.50
N GLY A 385 7.04 15.12 14.19
CA GLY A 385 6.31 16.24 13.59
C GLY A 385 7.25 17.30 13.01
N LEU A 386 8.31 17.67 13.71
CA LEU A 386 9.33 18.60 13.22
C LEU A 386 10.07 18.05 12.01
N LEU A 387 10.51 16.79 12.07
CA LEU A 387 11.17 16.13 10.94
C LEU A 387 10.25 16.06 9.72
N MET A 388 8.96 15.73 9.92
CA MET A 388 7.97 15.73 8.86
C MET A 388 7.78 17.12 8.24
N ALA A 389 7.72 18.17 9.07
CA ALA A 389 7.63 19.54 8.59
C ALA A 389 8.84 19.90 7.70
N LEU A 390 10.06 19.55 8.13
CA LEU A 390 11.29 19.76 7.35
C LEU A 390 11.29 18.97 6.02
N VAL A 391 10.69 17.79 5.98
CA VAL A 391 10.54 17.02 4.73
C VAL A 391 9.54 17.70 3.80
N LEU A 392 8.41 18.18 4.32
CA LEU A 392 7.40 18.88 3.52
C LEU A 392 7.89 20.23 3.01
N THR A 393 8.77 20.91 3.76
CA THR A 393 9.41 22.18 3.34
C THR A 393 10.67 21.97 2.52
N ASN A 394 10.97 20.75 2.06
CA ASN A 394 12.24 20.44 1.39
C ASN A 394 12.51 21.36 0.19
N ASP A 395 11.49 21.75 -0.57
CA ASP A 395 11.64 22.65 -1.73
C ASP A 395 12.24 24.03 -1.36
N LEU A 396 12.20 24.44 -0.08
CA LEU A 396 12.78 25.69 0.39
C LEU A 396 14.28 25.60 0.70
N HIS A 397 14.78 24.42 1.08
CA HIS A 397 16.12 24.30 1.68
C HIS A 397 16.94 23.11 1.14
N ASN A 398 16.33 22.15 0.46
CA ASN A 398 16.95 20.95 -0.12
C ASN A 398 17.76 20.11 0.91
N TRP A 399 17.30 20.08 2.17
CA TRP A 399 18.01 19.37 3.26
C TRP A 399 17.59 17.91 3.40
N ALA A 400 16.40 17.52 2.91
CA ALA A 400 15.99 16.12 2.85
C ALA A 400 16.45 15.49 1.53
N PHE A 401 16.10 16.12 0.41
CA PHE A 401 16.51 15.69 -0.93
C PHE A 401 17.13 16.85 -1.67
N ARG A 402 18.29 16.59 -2.28
CA ARG A 402 18.93 17.49 -3.24
C ARG A 402 18.38 17.16 -4.61
N LEU A 403 17.39 17.93 -5.05
CA LEU A 403 16.68 17.74 -6.31
C LEU A 403 17.23 18.71 -7.35
N ASP A 404 17.50 18.19 -8.54
CA ASP A 404 17.77 19.01 -9.72
C ASP A 404 16.56 18.99 -10.65
N LEU A 405 15.65 19.95 -10.46
CA LEU A 405 14.41 20.04 -11.24
C LEU A 405 14.64 20.40 -12.72
N SER A 406 15.87 20.74 -13.11
CA SER A 406 16.21 20.99 -14.52
C SER A 406 16.45 19.69 -15.29
N ASN A 407 16.72 18.59 -14.60
CA ASN A 407 16.88 17.26 -15.18
C ASN A 407 15.50 16.56 -15.26
N PRO A 408 15.04 16.10 -16.45
CA PRO A 408 13.80 15.33 -16.59
C PRO A 408 13.76 14.06 -15.69
N ASN A 409 14.92 13.49 -15.37
CA ASN A 409 15.08 12.30 -14.53
C ASN A 409 15.35 12.60 -13.05
N TRP A 410 15.03 13.81 -12.57
CA TRP A 410 15.25 14.24 -11.18
C TRP A 410 14.68 13.26 -10.13
N SER A 411 13.63 12.52 -10.47
CA SER A 411 12.98 11.53 -9.59
C SER A 411 13.83 10.28 -9.33
N HIS A 412 14.77 9.96 -10.23
CA HIS A 412 15.70 8.82 -10.11
C HIS A 412 17.13 9.28 -9.74
N GLU A 413 17.50 10.49 -10.12
CA GLU A 413 18.84 11.06 -9.93
C GLU A 413 18.84 12.18 -8.88
N TYR A 414 18.56 11.81 -7.62
CA TYR A 414 18.61 12.73 -6.48
C TYR A 414 19.63 12.34 -5.41
N GLY A 415 20.12 13.34 -4.68
CA GLY A 415 21.00 13.16 -3.52
C GLY A 415 20.27 13.15 -2.19
N TYR A 416 20.77 12.38 -1.22
CA TYR A 416 20.27 12.38 0.16
C TYR A 416 20.90 13.51 0.98
N GLY A 417 20.08 14.30 1.68
CA GLY A 417 20.51 15.36 2.58
C GLY A 417 20.48 14.96 4.06
N ILE A 418 20.88 15.88 4.94
CA ILE A 418 20.97 15.64 6.39
C ILE A 418 19.61 15.31 7.03
N VAL A 419 18.51 15.93 6.60
CA VAL A 419 17.17 15.67 7.15
C VAL A 419 16.72 14.26 6.82
N PHE A 420 17.06 13.74 5.64
CA PHE A 420 16.78 12.35 5.27
C PHE A 420 17.46 11.36 6.22
N PHE A 421 18.74 11.59 6.54
CA PHE A 421 19.46 10.76 7.51
C PHE A 421 18.89 10.89 8.93
N SER A 422 18.46 12.10 9.32
CA SER A 422 17.78 12.31 10.61
C SER A 422 16.44 11.57 10.71
N VAL A 423 15.63 11.60 9.65
CA VAL A 423 14.40 10.79 9.55
C VAL A 423 14.73 9.30 9.64
N THR A 424 15.79 8.88 8.93
CA THR A 424 16.23 7.48 8.92
C THR A 424 16.65 6.99 10.30
N ALA A 425 17.43 7.82 10.99
CA ALA A 425 17.84 7.57 12.37
C ALA A 425 16.62 7.55 13.31
N ALA A 426 15.68 8.49 13.18
CA ALA A 426 14.51 8.59 14.05
C ALA A 426 13.65 7.31 14.02
N TRP A 427 13.26 6.84 12.82
CA TRP A 427 12.44 5.63 12.72
C TRP A 427 13.21 4.38 13.15
N SER A 428 14.51 4.30 12.86
CA SER A 428 15.36 3.16 13.24
C SER A 428 15.54 3.08 14.77
N ILE A 429 15.84 4.21 15.41
CA ILE A 429 15.99 4.30 16.87
C ILE A 429 14.67 3.95 17.56
N GLN A 430 13.53 4.47 17.08
CA GLN A 430 12.22 4.14 17.63
C GLN A 430 11.91 2.64 17.54
N LEU A 431 12.22 2.02 16.40
CA LEU A 431 12.09 0.57 16.21
C LEU A 431 12.97 -0.21 17.18
N ILE A 432 14.25 0.15 17.29
CA ILE A 432 15.21 -0.53 18.19
C ILE A 432 14.76 -0.40 19.65
N ILE A 433 14.32 0.79 20.08
CA ILE A 433 13.82 1.00 21.44
C ILE A 433 12.56 0.15 21.66
N ALA A 434 11.61 0.14 20.72
CA ALA A 434 10.39 -0.63 20.85
C ALA A 434 10.67 -2.13 20.98
N VAL A 435 11.53 -2.68 20.12
CA VAL A 435 11.97 -4.07 20.17
C VAL A 435 12.71 -4.37 21.48
N THR A 436 13.57 -3.46 21.94
CA THR A 436 14.28 -3.62 23.23
C THR A 436 13.32 -3.68 24.40
N ILE A 437 12.30 -2.80 24.44
CA ILE A 437 11.25 -2.83 25.47
C ILE A 437 10.48 -4.16 25.42
N LEU A 438 10.10 -4.63 24.23
CA LEU A 438 9.43 -5.92 24.06
C LEU A 438 10.31 -7.09 24.54
N ILE A 439 11.62 -7.08 24.27
CA ILE A 439 12.57 -8.09 24.76
C ILE A 439 12.62 -8.07 26.28
N ILE A 440 12.78 -6.90 26.91
CA ILE A 440 12.87 -6.77 28.37
C ILE A 440 11.63 -7.35 29.02
N LYS A 441 10.44 -7.02 28.50
CA LYS A 441 9.14 -7.44 29.04
C LYS A 441 8.86 -8.92 28.81
N SER A 442 9.30 -9.47 27.69
CA SER A 442 9.13 -10.89 27.38
C SER A 442 10.15 -11.82 28.07
N ARG A 443 11.11 -11.30 28.84
CA ARG A 443 12.05 -12.14 29.64
C ARG A 443 11.34 -13.06 30.64
N GLN A 444 10.18 -12.64 31.14
CA GLN A 444 9.37 -13.43 32.08
C GLN A 444 8.44 -14.43 31.36
N ALA A 445 8.37 -14.38 30.01
CA ALA A 445 7.53 -15.27 29.26
C ALA A 445 8.12 -16.70 29.22
N PRO A 446 7.28 -17.75 29.36
CA PRO A 446 7.74 -19.13 29.39
C PRO A 446 8.36 -19.62 28.07
N ARG A 447 8.17 -18.90 26.96
CA ARG A 447 8.66 -19.26 25.62
C ARG A 447 9.82 -18.35 25.17
N LYS A 448 11.02 -18.61 25.69
CA LYS A 448 12.23 -17.82 25.37
C LYS A 448 12.61 -17.81 23.88
N GLY A 449 12.29 -18.87 23.12
CA GLY A 449 12.52 -18.94 21.66
C GLY A 449 11.57 -18.09 20.81
N GLY A 450 10.53 -17.50 21.41
CA GLY A 450 9.52 -16.70 20.70
C GLY A 450 10.00 -15.35 20.15
N LEU A 451 11.20 -14.90 20.55
CA LEU A 451 11.79 -13.62 20.16
C LEU A 451 12.68 -13.68 18.91
N VAL A 452 13.07 -14.88 18.47
CA VAL A 452 13.98 -15.03 17.33
C VAL A 452 13.37 -14.49 16.04
N LEU A 453 12.11 -14.83 15.77
CA LEU A 453 11.42 -14.40 14.55
C LEU A 453 11.16 -12.88 14.52
N PRO A 454 10.65 -12.21 15.58
CA PRO A 454 10.53 -10.76 15.59
C PRO A 454 11.87 -10.05 15.33
N LEU A 455 12.94 -10.51 15.98
CA LEU A 455 14.29 -9.98 15.79
C LEU A 455 14.78 -10.16 14.35
N LEU A 456 14.54 -11.34 13.75
CA LEU A 456 14.88 -11.62 12.37
C LEU A 456 14.16 -10.65 11.42
N PHE A 457 12.85 -10.45 11.57
CA PHE A 457 12.09 -9.53 10.72
C PHE A 457 12.54 -8.07 10.90
N SER A 458 12.88 -7.64 12.12
CA SER A 458 13.46 -6.31 12.34
C SER A 458 14.84 -6.16 11.70
N ALA A 459 15.70 -7.17 11.79
CA ALA A 459 17.02 -7.15 11.17
C ALA A 459 16.93 -7.12 9.63
N LEU A 460 16.04 -7.93 9.04
CA LEU A 460 15.77 -7.94 7.61
C LEU A 460 15.23 -6.59 7.12
N LEU A 461 14.35 -5.94 7.89
CA LEU A 461 13.83 -4.62 7.56
C LEU A 461 14.93 -3.54 7.54
N ILE A 462 15.85 -3.56 8.53
CA ILE A 462 16.99 -2.65 8.58
C ILE A 462 17.94 -2.93 7.39
N LEU A 463 18.24 -4.19 7.11
CA LEU A 463 19.08 -4.59 5.98
C LEU A 463 18.46 -4.14 4.64
N TYR A 464 17.15 -4.32 4.48
CA TYR A 464 16.41 -3.85 3.32
C TYR A 464 16.50 -2.33 3.16
N ALA A 465 16.31 -1.57 4.25
CA ALA A 465 16.43 -0.11 4.23
C ALA A 465 17.85 0.36 3.84
N ILE A 466 18.89 -0.31 4.34
CA ILE A 466 20.29 -0.03 3.95
C ILE A 466 20.49 -0.32 2.46
N GLY A 467 20.02 -1.48 1.97
CA GLY A 467 20.09 -1.84 0.56
C GLY A 467 19.37 -0.84 -0.35
N TYR A 468 18.23 -0.33 0.09
CA TYR A 468 17.48 0.71 -0.63
C TYR A 468 18.25 2.02 -0.71
N ILE A 469 18.87 2.47 0.39
CA ILE A 469 19.69 3.70 0.42
C ILE A 469 20.93 3.56 -0.48
N MET A 470 21.57 2.38 -0.45
CA MET A 470 22.74 2.06 -1.28
C MET A 470 22.40 1.78 -2.75
N ARG A 471 21.13 1.90 -3.14
CA ARG A 471 20.63 1.62 -4.51
C ARG A 471 20.99 0.23 -5.02
N VAL A 472 21.00 -0.78 -4.14
CA VAL A 472 21.19 -2.18 -4.53
C VAL A 472 20.01 -2.60 -5.42
N PRO A 473 20.22 -3.13 -6.64
CA PRO A 473 19.14 -3.35 -7.61
C PRO A 473 17.93 -4.12 -7.05
N LEU A 474 18.18 -5.18 -6.27
CA LEU A 474 17.10 -5.98 -5.66
C LEU A 474 16.19 -5.17 -4.73
N ALA A 475 16.76 -4.25 -3.94
CA ALA A 475 15.99 -3.44 -2.99
C ALA A 475 15.42 -2.19 -3.68
N TRP A 476 16.22 -1.53 -4.51
CA TRP A 476 15.86 -0.30 -5.21
C TRP A 476 14.71 -0.51 -6.19
N ASP A 477 14.72 -1.62 -6.93
CA ASP A 477 13.65 -1.95 -7.88
C ASP A 477 12.41 -2.52 -7.21
N SER A 478 12.41 -2.73 -5.89
CA SER A 478 11.26 -3.27 -5.17
C SER A 478 10.41 -2.16 -4.54
N ASP A 479 9.12 -2.45 -4.30
CA ASP A 479 8.21 -1.45 -3.75
C ASP A 479 8.44 -1.25 -2.24
N TYR A 480 9.10 -0.15 -1.89
CA TYR A 480 9.42 0.21 -0.51
C TYR A 480 8.20 0.19 0.42
N THR A 481 7.08 0.78 0.01
CA THR A 481 5.87 0.88 0.84
C THR A 481 5.28 -0.50 1.12
N MET A 482 5.16 -1.35 0.10
CA MET A 482 4.63 -2.71 0.25
C MET A 482 5.55 -3.59 1.09
N VAL A 483 6.87 -3.55 0.84
CA VAL A 483 7.85 -4.37 1.56
C VAL A 483 7.89 -4.00 3.04
N VAL A 484 8.04 -2.72 3.36
CA VAL A 484 8.06 -2.24 4.77
C VAL A 484 6.74 -2.57 5.46
N GLY A 485 5.61 -2.36 4.77
CA GLY A 485 4.30 -2.67 5.30
C GLY A 485 4.09 -4.17 5.57
N LEU A 486 4.54 -5.04 4.66
CA LEU A 486 4.51 -6.49 4.85
C LEU A 486 5.39 -6.93 6.03
N PHE A 487 6.61 -6.39 6.15
CA PHE A 487 7.46 -6.66 7.31
C PHE A 487 6.81 -6.21 8.62
N ALA A 488 6.13 -5.06 8.64
CA ALA A 488 5.40 -4.59 9.81
C ALA A 488 4.25 -5.54 10.20
N LEU A 489 3.47 -6.03 9.23
CA LEU A 489 2.42 -7.03 9.45
C LEU A 489 2.99 -8.34 10.00
N LEU A 490 4.05 -8.86 9.36
CA LEU A 490 4.71 -10.10 9.76
C LEU A 490 5.29 -9.97 11.17
N PHE A 491 5.97 -8.86 11.46
CA PHE A 491 6.51 -8.59 12.78
C PHE A 491 5.40 -8.62 13.85
N MET A 492 4.30 -7.90 13.63
CA MET A 492 3.17 -7.86 14.58
C MET A 492 2.49 -9.23 14.72
N GLU A 493 2.26 -9.95 13.62
CA GLU A 493 1.67 -11.30 13.63
C GLU A 493 2.53 -12.28 14.43
N VAL A 494 3.84 -12.25 14.21
CA VAL A 494 4.79 -13.10 14.91
C VAL A 494 4.82 -12.75 16.38
N CYS A 495 4.82 -11.46 16.75
CA CYS A 495 4.74 -11.02 18.15
C CYS A 495 3.46 -11.53 18.85
N MET A 496 2.32 -11.56 18.15
CA MET A 496 1.08 -12.14 18.68
C MET A 496 1.15 -13.66 18.81
N ARG A 497 1.69 -14.38 17.81
CA ARG A 497 1.79 -15.86 17.84
C ARG A 497 2.82 -16.39 18.82
N SER A 498 3.92 -15.66 19.00
CA SER A 498 4.98 -16.02 19.95
C SER A 498 4.57 -15.76 21.41
N GLY A 499 3.51 -14.98 21.62
CA GLY A 499 3.01 -14.60 22.95
C GLY A 499 3.77 -13.42 23.56
N VAL A 500 4.58 -12.70 22.77
CA VAL A 500 5.19 -11.42 23.18
C VAL A 500 4.09 -10.35 23.33
N LEU A 501 3.10 -10.36 22.43
CA LEU A 501 1.86 -9.61 22.57
C LEU A 501 0.76 -10.51 23.17
N PRO A 502 0.15 -10.16 24.31
CA PRO A 502 -0.88 -10.97 24.94
C PRO A 502 -2.14 -10.95 24.07
N VAL A 503 -2.50 -12.12 23.50
CA VAL A 503 -3.69 -12.32 22.68
C VAL A 503 -4.56 -13.44 23.22
N ASN A 504 -5.88 -13.29 23.06
CA ASN A 504 -6.87 -14.23 23.53
C ASN A 504 -6.90 -15.47 22.63
N THR A 505 -6.03 -16.43 22.92
CA THR A 505 -5.98 -17.71 22.18
C THR A 505 -6.36 -18.92 23.03
N LYS A 506 -6.31 -18.80 24.37
CA LYS A 506 -6.51 -19.93 25.28
C LYS A 506 -7.46 -19.67 26.45
N TYR A 507 -8.03 -18.46 26.60
CA TYR A 507 -8.88 -18.16 27.75
C TYR A 507 -10.17 -18.99 27.77
N ALA A 508 -10.78 -19.27 26.61
CA ALA A 508 -11.94 -20.17 26.56
C ALA A 508 -11.59 -21.57 27.12
N ARG A 509 -10.43 -22.12 26.75
CA ARG A 509 -9.95 -23.41 27.25
C ARG A 509 -9.60 -23.35 28.74
N LEU A 510 -8.98 -22.25 29.19
CA LEU A 510 -8.67 -22.03 30.60
C LEU A 510 -9.95 -21.93 31.44
N PHE A 511 -10.93 -21.16 30.97
CA PHE A 511 -12.21 -20.95 31.63
C PHE A 511 -12.99 -22.27 31.72
N ASN A 512 -13.07 -23.03 30.61
CA ASN A 512 -13.76 -24.31 30.56
C ASN A 512 -13.14 -25.38 31.49
N HIS A 513 -11.86 -25.29 31.83
CA HIS A 513 -11.19 -26.21 32.77
C HIS A 513 -10.94 -25.59 34.15
N SER A 514 -11.45 -24.39 34.40
CA SER A 514 -11.31 -23.73 35.70
C SER A 514 -12.17 -24.44 36.74
N PRO A 515 -11.68 -24.60 38.00
CA PRO A 515 -12.51 -25.09 39.11
C PRO A 515 -13.50 -24.03 39.61
N LEU A 516 -13.35 -22.77 39.18
CA LEU A 516 -14.22 -21.65 39.56
C LEU A 516 -15.62 -21.91 39.04
N ASN A 517 -16.61 -21.96 39.93
CA ASN A 517 -17.99 -22.30 39.60
C ASN A 517 -18.70 -21.10 38.90
N MET A 518 -18.31 -20.84 37.66
CA MET A 518 -18.64 -19.62 36.90
C MET A 518 -19.23 -19.91 35.53
N GLN A 519 -20.16 -19.06 35.08
CA GLN A 519 -20.69 -19.05 33.71
C GLN A 519 -20.93 -17.62 33.21
N ILE A 520 -20.74 -17.42 31.90
CA ILE A 520 -21.07 -16.18 31.19
C ILE A 520 -22.22 -16.50 30.25
N ILE A 521 -23.29 -15.72 30.36
CA ILE A 521 -24.56 -15.93 29.67
C ILE A 521 -24.80 -14.77 28.71
N ASP A 522 -25.29 -15.05 27.50
CA ASP A 522 -25.69 -14.02 26.54
C ASP A 522 -26.97 -13.28 26.99
N GLY A 523 -27.30 -12.16 26.32
CA GLY A 523 -28.52 -11.40 26.61
C GLY A 523 -29.84 -12.18 26.38
N ALA A 524 -29.77 -13.36 25.74
CA ALA A 524 -30.92 -14.25 25.52
C ALA A 524 -31.00 -15.39 26.56
N GLY A 525 -30.10 -15.43 27.55
CA GLY A 525 -30.12 -16.44 28.61
C GLY A 525 -29.37 -17.73 28.27
N ARG A 526 -28.59 -17.79 27.18
CA ARG A 526 -27.81 -18.98 26.79
C ARG A 526 -26.35 -18.88 27.26
N PRO A 527 -25.76 -19.97 27.77
CA PRO A 527 -24.37 -19.96 28.23
C PRO A 527 -23.40 -19.80 27.05
N ALA A 528 -22.63 -18.72 27.05
CA ALA A 528 -21.57 -18.45 26.06
C ALA A 528 -20.22 -19.08 26.48
N LEU A 529 -19.91 -19.07 27.79
CA LEU A 529 -18.75 -19.73 28.38
C LEU A 529 -19.17 -20.35 29.72
N ALA A 530 -18.75 -21.58 30.00
CA ALA A 530 -19.06 -22.27 31.24
C ALA A 530 -17.81 -23.01 31.75
N SER A 531 -17.53 -22.87 33.04
CA SER A 531 -16.47 -23.63 33.71
C SER A 531 -16.82 -25.12 33.87
N ALA A 532 -15.85 -25.96 34.17
CA ALA A 532 -16.04 -27.39 34.34
C ALA A 532 -17.05 -27.74 35.46
N THR A 533 -17.13 -26.89 36.49
CA THR A 533 -17.98 -27.07 37.66
C THR A 533 -19.29 -26.28 37.58
N ALA A 534 -19.50 -25.48 36.53
CA ALA A 534 -20.69 -24.65 36.36
C ALA A 534 -21.97 -25.50 36.31
N ALA A 535 -22.80 -25.37 37.34
CA ALA A 535 -24.14 -25.94 37.33
C ALA A 535 -25.14 -25.00 36.64
N GLN A 536 -26.10 -25.58 35.91
CA GLN A 536 -27.17 -24.83 35.26
C GLN A 536 -27.96 -24.01 36.28
N VAL A 537 -28.34 -22.78 35.89
CA VAL A 537 -29.10 -21.86 36.73
C VAL A 537 -30.37 -21.46 35.98
N ASP A 538 -31.50 -21.55 36.67
CA ASP A 538 -32.81 -21.18 36.13
C ASP A 538 -32.92 -19.67 35.88
N GLY A 539 -33.70 -19.29 34.87
CA GLY A 539 -33.88 -17.90 34.45
C GLY A 539 -34.47 -17.01 35.56
N ALA A 540 -35.31 -17.57 36.42
CA ALA A 540 -35.86 -16.86 37.58
C ALA A 540 -34.79 -16.55 38.64
N ALA A 541 -33.90 -17.49 38.92
CA ALA A 541 -32.79 -17.31 39.88
C ALA A 541 -31.77 -16.27 39.37
N LEU A 542 -31.52 -16.24 38.05
CA LEU A 542 -30.67 -15.23 37.42
C LEU A 542 -31.23 -13.82 37.58
N GLN A 543 -32.52 -13.61 37.33
CA GLN A 543 -33.14 -12.29 37.49
C GLN A 543 -33.13 -11.79 38.93
N SER A 544 -33.36 -12.69 39.88
CA SER A 544 -33.29 -12.38 41.32
C SER A 544 -31.86 -12.02 41.74
N ALA A 545 -30.85 -12.78 41.29
CA ALA A 545 -29.45 -12.49 41.60
C ALA A 545 -28.97 -11.15 41.00
N LEU A 546 -29.44 -10.79 39.81
CA LEU A 546 -29.12 -9.50 39.19
C LEU A 546 -29.74 -8.31 39.93
N LYS A 547 -30.96 -8.48 40.50
CA LYS A 547 -31.61 -7.46 41.31
C LYS A 547 -30.95 -7.28 42.68
N SER A 548 -30.42 -8.35 43.25
CA SER A 548 -29.77 -8.31 44.57
C SER A 548 -28.35 -7.77 44.53
N TYR A 549 -27.71 -7.65 43.37
CA TYR A 549 -26.35 -7.13 43.26
C TYR A 549 -26.21 -5.73 43.91
N PRO A 550 -25.23 -5.50 44.80
CA PRO A 550 -24.01 -6.27 45.05
C PRO A 550 -24.12 -7.41 46.10
N GLN A 551 -25.30 -7.66 46.67
CA GLN A 551 -25.50 -8.74 47.65
C GLN A 551 -25.73 -10.10 46.96
N PRO A 552 -25.23 -11.20 47.56
CA PRO A 552 -25.47 -12.54 47.04
C PRO A 552 -26.93 -12.94 47.22
N LEU A 553 -27.41 -13.79 46.30
CA LEU A 553 -28.63 -14.57 46.50
C LEU A 553 -28.25 -15.89 47.18
N GLU A 554 -28.76 -16.13 48.38
CA GLU A 554 -28.62 -17.42 49.07
C GLU A 554 -29.45 -18.48 48.33
N GLN A 555 -28.78 -19.48 47.73
CA GLN A 555 -29.47 -20.60 47.07
C GLN A 555 -29.74 -21.73 48.06
N ASP A 556 -28.77 -22.02 48.92
CA ASP A 556 -28.87 -22.97 50.02
C ASP A 556 -28.03 -22.46 51.20
N GLU A 557 -28.07 -23.19 52.32
CA GLU A 557 -27.34 -22.82 53.54
C GLU A 557 -25.84 -22.61 53.29
N ASN A 558 -25.25 -23.32 52.33
CA ASN A 558 -23.82 -23.36 52.05
C ASN A 558 -23.41 -22.71 50.72
N THR A 559 -24.33 -22.12 49.96
CA THR A 559 -24.06 -21.70 48.58
C THR A 559 -24.62 -20.32 48.28
N LEU A 560 -23.73 -19.43 47.87
CA LEU A 560 -24.05 -18.06 47.47
C LEU A 560 -23.97 -17.90 45.95
N LEU A 561 -24.96 -17.23 45.37
CA LEU A 561 -25.01 -16.93 43.94
C LEU A 561 -24.86 -15.43 43.70
N PHE A 562 -23.91 -15.06 42.84
CA PHE A 562 -23.68 -13.69 42.42
C PHE A 562 -23.88 -13.55 40.92
N ALA A 563 -24.57 -12.47 40.52
CA ALA A 563 -24.75 -12.12 39.12
C ALA A 563 -24.41 -10.64 38.90
N THR A 564 -23.67 -10.34 37.83
CA THR A 564 -23.38 -8.96 37.43
C THR A 564 -23.57 -8.77 35.92
N GLY A 565 -23.98 -7.55 35.53
CA GLY A 565 -24.14 -7.18 34.13
C GLY A 565 -22.80 -6.91 33.47
N ILE A 566 -22.58 -7.49 32.29
CA ILE A 566 -21.41 -7.23 31.46
C ILE A 566 -21.84 -6.77 30.06
N THR A 567 -20.92 -6.14 29.32
CA THR A 567 -21.19 -5.74 27.93
C THR A 567 -21.49 -6.98 27.08
N GLY A 568 -22.74 -7.16 26.67
CA GLY A 568 -23.21 -8.28 25.84
C GLY A 568 -23.88 -9.43 26.60
N GLY A 569 -24.09 -9.31 27.92
CA GLY A 569 -24.78 -10.36 28.69
C GLY A 569 -24.58 -10.24 30.19
N TYR A 570 -24.43 -11.37 30.87
CA TYR A 570 -24.33 -11.47 32.33
C TYR A 570 -23.20 -12.43 32.74
N ALA A 571 -22.47 -12.08 33.79
CA ALA A 571 -21.51 -12.96 34.43
C ALA A 571 -22.11 -13.49 35.74
N LEU A 572 -22.07 -14.81 35.92
CA LEU A 572 -22.62 -15.51 37.07
C LEU A 572 -21.54 -16.36 37.73
N TRP A 573 -21.44 -16.32 39.05
CA TRP A 573 -20.57 -17.21 39.80
C TRP A 573 -21.21 -17.67 41.10
N ARG A 574 -20.82 -18.86 41.54
CA ARG A 574 -21.30 -19.52 42.73
C ARG A 574 -20.15 -19.73 43.71
N GLU A 575 -20.35 -19.38 44.97
CA GLU A 575 -19.38 -19.56 46.04
C GLU A 575 -19.90 -20.58 47.06
N ASP A 576 -19.06 -21.55 47.40
CA ASP A 576 -19.33 -22.53 48.45
C ASP A 576 -18.77 -22.01 49.78
N ILE A 577 -19.68 -21.73 50.72
CA ILE A 577 -19.40 -21.23 52.07
C ILE A 577 -19.56 -22.32 53.14
N SER A 578 -19.67 -23.60 52.76
CA SER A 578 -19.79 -24.73 53.70
C SER A 578 -18.71 -24.74 54.77
N SER A 579 -17.46 -24.46 54.38
CA SER A 579 -16.32 -24.38 55.31
C SER A 579 -16.48 -23.26 56.33
N ILE A 580 -17.03 -22.11 55.91
CA ILE A 580 -17.28 -20.95 56.78
C ILE A 580 -18.39 -21.28 57.77
N ASN A 581 -19.48 -21.89 57.30
CA ASN A 581 -20.61 -22.28 58.15
C ASN A 581 -20.21 -23.34 59.19
N GLN A 582 -19.41 -24.33 58.80
CA GLN A 582 -18.85 -25.31 59.73
C GLN A 582 -18.01 -24.63 60.81
N LEU A 583 -17.18 -23.66 60.44
CA LEU A 583 -16.37 -22.90 61.38
C LEU A 583 -17.24 -22.09 62.35
N HIS A 584 -18.30 -21.45 61.85
CA HIS A 584 -19.29 -20.76 62.68
C HIS A 584 -19.97 -21.70 63.68
N ALA A 585 -20.37 -22.90 63.24
CA ALA A 585 -20.97 -23.91 64.11
C ALA A 585 -20.00 -24.36 65.21
N GLN A 586 -18.74 -24.62 64.86
CA GLN A 586 -17.69 -25.00 65.82
C GLN A 586 -17.40 -23.91 66.86
N ILE A 587 -17.38 -22.64 66.43
CA ILE A 587 -17.25 -21.50 67.34
C ILE A 587 -18.46 -21.44 68.28
N GLY A 588 -19.68 -21.58 67.75
CA GLY A 588 -20.90 -21.61 68.55
C GLY A 588 -20.89 -22.71 69.61
N GLU A 589 -20.45 -23.92 69.25
CA GLU A 589 -20.31 -25.04 70.18
C GLU A 589 -19.25 -24.76 71.25
N SER A 590 -18.10 -24.20 70.85
CA SER A 590 -17.01 -23.85 71.77
C SER A 590 -17.45 -22.78 72.76
N VAL A 591 -18.17 -21.75 72.31
CA VAL A 591 -18.76 -20.71 73.16
C VAL A 591 -19.77 -21.31 74.14
N ARG A 592 -20.60 -22.27 73.69
CA ARG A 592 -21.55 -22.97 74.56
C ARG A 592 -20.86 -23.79 75.65
N LYS A 593 -19.79 -24.52 75.30
CA LYS A 593 -18.96 -25.28 76.27
C LYS A 593 -18.29 -24.36 77.28
N LEU A 594 -17.72 -23.24 76.84
CA LEU A 594 -17.12 -22.22 77.71
C LEU A 594 -18.13 -21.62 78.70
N LYS A 595 -19.35 -21.30 78.23
CA LYS A 595 -20.42 -20.80 79.12
C LYS A 595 -20.81 -21.82 80.20
N LEU A 596 -20.91 -23.10 79.83
CA LEU A 596 -21.20 -24.19 80.78
C LEU A 596 -20.06 -24.36 81.80
N ALA A 597 -18.80 -24.36 81.34
CA ALA A 597 -17.65 -24.47 82.23
C ALA A 597 -17.56 -23.30 83.21
N ASN A 598 -17.79 -22.07 82.76
CA ASN A 598 -17.83 -20.91 83.63
C ASN A 598 -18.97 -20.96 84.66
N ALA A 599 -20.14 -21.47 84.27
CA ALA A 599 -21.26 -21.65 85.20
C ALA A 599 -20.93 -22.68 86.29
N LEU A 600 -20.31 -23.81 85.91
CA LEU A 600 -19.84 -24.84 86.85
C LEU A 600 -18.75 -24.31 87.80
N LEU A 601 -17.79 -23.55 87.28
CA LEU A 601 -16.74 -22.93 88.09
C LEU A 601 -17.32 -21.93 89.10
N ALA A 602 -18.30 -21.12 88.70
CA ALA A 602 -18.97 -20.20 89.60
C ALA A 602 -19.76 -20.94 90.70
N GLU A 603 -20.35 -22.09 90.37
CA GLU A 603 -21.03 -22.93 91.34
C GLU A 603 -20.06 -23.64 92.29
N GLU A 604 -18.91 -24.14 91.78
CA GLU A 604 -17.83 -24.69 92.60
C GLU A 604 -17.26 -23.63 93.57
N GLU A 605 -17.03 -22.40 93.09
CA GLU A 605 -16.56 -21.30 93.92
C GLU A 605 -17.58 -20.93 95.01
N ARG A 606 -18.88 -20.97 94.70
CA ARG A 606 -19.94 -20.76 95.70
C ARG A 606 -19.92 -21.85 96.78
N ILE A 607 -19.86 -23.11 96.39
CA ILE A 607 -19.80 -24.25 97.31
C ILE A 607 -18.56 -24.16 98.21
N LYS A 608 -17.40 -23.77 97.66
CA LYS A 608 -16.18 -23.55 98.45
C LYS A 608 -16.35 -22.44 99.48
N ARG A 609 -16.95 -21.31 99.11
CA ARG A 609 -17.22 -20.21 100.05
C ARG A 609 -18.16 -20.65 101.17
N ASP A 610 -19.23 -21.37 100.84
CA ASP A 610 -20.19 -21.88 101.84
C ASP A 610 -19.49 -22.84 102.83
N LEU A 611 -18.60 -23.71 102.33
CA LEU A 611 -17.81 -24.63 103.17
C LEU A 611 -16.77 -23.89 104.04
N ASP A 612 -16.10 -22.89 103.49
CA ASP A 612 -15.15 -22.04 104.21
C ASP A 612 -15.87 -21.25 105.33
N GLU A 613 -17.09 -20.76 105.08
CA GLU A 613 -17.93 -20.11 106.10
C GLU A 613 -18.35 -21.09 107.21
N GLU A 614 -18.79 -22.31 106.88
CA GLU A 614 -19.13 -23.34 107.87
C GLU A 614 -17.91 -23.73 108.72
N THR A 615 -16.74 -23.93 108.11
CA THR A 615 -15.52 -24.25 108.86
C THR A 615 -15.06 -23.08 109.75
N ALA A 616 -15.18 -21.83 109.30
CA ALA A 616 -14.91 -20.66 110.13
C ALA A 616 -15.88 -20.57 111.32
N HIS A 617 -17.16 -20.87 111.11
CA HIS A 617 -18.16 -20.93 112.18
C HIS A 617 -17.85 -22.02 113.22
N ILE A 618 -17.45 -23.21 112.76
CA ILE A 618 -17.02 -24.31 113.65
C ILE A 618 -15.77 -23.91 114.45
N GLN A 619 -14.78 -23.29 113.82
CA GLN A 619 -13.56 -22.83 114.51
C GLN A 619 -13.86 -21.77 115.58
N LEU A 620 -14.74 -20.80 115.27
CA LEU A 620 -15.19 -19.80 116.23
C LEU A 620 -15.93 -20.42 117.41
N MET A 621 -16.83 -21.39 117.16
CA MET A 621 -17.52 -22.12 118.23
C MET A 621 -16.56 -22.92 119.11
N THR A 622 -15.53 -23.54 118.50
CA THR A 622 -14.50 -24.27 119.24
C THR A 622 -13.64 -23.34 120.11
N GLN A 623 -13.33 -22.12 119.63
CA GLN A 623 -12.65 -21.09 120.43
C GLN A 623 -13.52 -20.60 121.59
N LEU A 624 -14.82 -20.40 121.36
CA LEU A 624 -15.78 -20.02 122.40
C LEU A 624 -15.92 -21.11 123.48
N GLU A 625 -15.96 -22.38 123.09
CA GLU A 625 -15.96 -23.51 124.05
C GLU A 625 -14.66 -23.58 124.86
N GLN A 626 -13.52 -23.23 124.26
CA GLN A 626 -12.24 -23.14 124.99
C GLN A 626 -12.17 -21.95 125.95
N GLU A 627 -12.79 -20.81 125.63
CA GLU A 627 -12.85 -19.64 126.54
C GLU A 627 -13.87 -19.81 127.68
N ILE A 628 -14.90 -20.64 127.51
CA ILE A 628 -15.89 -20.93 128.58
C ILE A 628 -15.38 -22.02 129.55
N ALA A 629 -14.38 -22.81 129.15
CA ALA A 629 -13.80 -23.90 129.93
C ALA A 629 -12.53 -23.52 130.73
N GLY A 630 -12.09 -22.26 130.69
CA GLY A 630 -11.03 -21.70 131.54
C GLY A 630 -11.59 -20.67 132.51
#